data_AF-T1G6Q9-F1
#
_entry.id   AF-T1G6Q9-F1
#
_cell.length_a   1.000
_cell.length_b   1.000
_cell.length_c   1.000
_cell.angle_alpha   90.00
_cell.angle_beta   90.00
_cell.angle_gamma   90.00
#
_symmetry.space_group_name_H-M   'P 1'
#
loop_
_entity.id
_entity.type
_entity.pdbx_description
1 polymer ?
#
loop_
_entity_poly.entity_id
_entity_poly.type
_entity_poly.pdbx_seq_one_letter_code
_entity_poly.pdbx_strand_id
1 'polypeptide(L)'
;MQENLIDLKNDLVFKRLFTEKELSEFWLYLNSKFPKLSNAAIESLLPFGSSYLCEQGFSTLTEMKSKKRERLQMIDEEMRVCLSQVHPRIDLICSQKQSQCSH
;
A
#
# COMPACT_ATOMS: atom_id res chain seq x y z
N MET A 1 3.98 11.73 17.72
CA MET A 1 3.11 10.82 16.95
C MET A 1 2.32 9.90 17.88
N GLN A 2 2.95 9.31 18.91
CA GLN A 2 2.26 8.51 19.93
C GLN A 2 1.21 9.31 20.74
N GLU A 3 1.50 10.53 21.17
CA GLU A 3 0.53 11.39 21.88
C GLU A 3 -0.73 11.67 21.05
N ASN A 4 -0.57 12.09 19.78
CA ASN A 4 -1.70 12.29 18.86
C ASN A 4 -2.57 11.03 18.68
N LEU A 5 -1.96 9.84 18.71
CA LEU A 5 -2.69 8.57 18.63
C LEU A 5 -3.47 8.27 19.92
N ILE A 6 -2.91 8.61 21.08
CA ILE A 6 -3.59 8.48 22.38
C ILE A 6 -4.81 9.41 22.42
N ASP A 7 -4.64 10.66 22.01
CA ASP A 7 -5.72 11.64 21.94
C ASP A 7 -6.81 11.18 20.98
N LEU A 8 -6.44 10.73 19.78
CA LEU A 8 -7.37 10.22 18.78
C LEU A 8 -8.15 9.01 19.29
N LYS A 9 -7.49 8.09 19.99
CA LYS A 9 -8.10 6.88 20.54
C LYS A 9 -8.99 7.15 21.75
N ASN A 10 -8.78 8.25 22.48
CA ASN A 10 -9.57 8.57 23.65
C ASN A 10 -10.74 9.53 23.34
N ASP A 11 -10.70 10.24 22.23
CA ASP A 11 -11.75 11.16 21.80
C ASP A 11 -12.97 10.41 21.23
N LEU A 12 -14.13 10.59 21.86
CA LEU A 12 -15.38 9.97 21.46
C LEU A 12 -15.94 10.53 20.14
N VAL A 13 -15.66 11.79 19.83
CA VAL A 13 -16.07 12.42 18.57
C VAL A 13 -15.32 11.79 17.41
N PHE A 14 -14.00 11.62 17.54
CA PHE A 14 -13.21 10.99 16.49
C PHE A 14 -13.56 9.51 16.30
N LYS A 15 -13.87 8.77 17.36
CA LYS A 15 -14.39 7.39 17.24
C LYS A 15 -15.69 7.32 16.45
N ARG A 16 -16.61 8.24 16.71
CA ARG A 16 -17.88 8.32 15.99
C ARG A 16 -17.63 8.65 14.51
N LEU A 17 -16.84 9.69 14.24
CA LEU A 17 -16.51 10.11 12.88
C LEU A 17 -15.80 9.00 12.09
N PHE A 18 -14.96 8.20 12.74
CA PHE A 18 -14.32 7.05 12.10
C PHE A 18 -15.32 5.98 11.64
N THR A 19 -16.46 5.85 12.33
CA THR A 19 -17.50 4.87 12.01
C THR A 19 -18.50 5.42 10.98
N GLU A 20 -18.73 6.73 10.99
CA GLU A 20 -19.71 7.40 10.12
C GLU A 20 -19.15 7.81 8.75
N LYS A 21 -17.83 7.96 8.63
CA LYS A 21 -17.17 8.44 7.41
C LYS A 21 -16.41 7.33 6.71
N GLU A 22 -16.27 7.48 5.40
CA GLU A 22 -15.28 6.73 4.63
C GLU A 22 -13.86 7.01 5.17
N LEU A 23 -13.01 5.99 5.08
CA LEU A 23 -11.68 6.02 5.71
C LEU A 23 -10.82 7.17 5.18
N SER A 24 -10.88 7.45 3.88
CA SER A 24 -10.17 8.56 3.24
C SER A 24 -10.69 9.93 3.71
N GLU A 25 -12.01 10.09 3.82
CA GLU A 25 -12.63 11.32 4.30
C GLU A 25 -12.30 11.60 5.77
N PHE A 26 -12.26 10.56 6.60
CA PHE A 26 -11.88 10.66 7.99
C PHE A 26 -10.46 11.21 8.15
N TRP A 27 -9.48 10.64 7.43
CA TRP A 27 -8.09 11.10 7.53
C TRP A 27 -7.87 12.49 6.92
N LEU A 28 -8.60 12.84 5.86
CA LEU A 28 -8.61 14.20 5.29
C LEU A 28 -9.16 15.22 6.29
N TYR A 29 -10.26 14.90 6.98
CA TYR A 29 -10.83 15.75 8.03
C TYR A 29 -9.82 16.02 9.16
N LEU A 30 -9.14 14.97 9.62
CA LEU A 30 -8.14 15.06 10.69
C LEU A 30 -6.86 15.76 10.27
N ASN A 31 -6.61 15.97 8.97
CA ASN A 31 -5.35 16.54 8.48
C ASN A 31 -5.10 17.95 9.04
N SER A 32 -6.17 18.71 9.29
CA SER A 32 -6.09 20.03 9.93
C SER A 32 -5.55 19.98 11.37
N LYS A 33 -5.86 18.92 12.12
CA LYS A 33 -5.53 18.78 13.55
C LYS A 33 -4.29 17.91 13.78
N PHE A 34 -4.11 16.87 12.97
CA PHE A 34 -3.03 15.89 13.10
C PHE A 34 -2.33 15.64 11.76
N PRO A 35 -1.74 16.67 11.12
CA PRO A 35 -1.25 16.58 9.73
C PRO A 35 -0.24 15.45 9.52
N LYS A 36 0.71 15.27 10.46
CA LYS A 36 1.70 14.17 10.36
C LYS A 36 1.07 12.78 10.43
N LEU A 37 0.02 12.61 11.24
CA LEU A 37 -0.66 11.32 11.40
C LEU A 37 -1.57 11.04 10.21
N SER A 38 -2.35 12.05 9.80
CA SER A 38 -3.20 11.98 8.63
C SER A 38 -2.41 11.70 7.36
N ASN A 39 -1.28 12.38 7.13
CA ASN A 39 -0.45 12.11 5.96
C ASN A 39 0.07 10.67 5.94
N ALA A 40 0.57 10.14 7.07
CA ALA A 40 1.02 8.75 7.13
C ALA A 40 -0.10 7.74 6.82
N ALA A 41 -1.32 8.01 7.30
CA ALA A 41 -2.48 7.19 6.99
C ALA A 41 -2.91 7.31 5.53
N ILE A 42 -2.95 8.52 4.98
CA ILE A 42 -3.28 8.78 3.57
C ILE A 42 -2.27 8.12 2.64
N GLU A 43 -0.97 8.23 2.92
CA GLU A 43 0.10 7.56 2.17
C GLU A 43 -0.06 6.03 2.20
N SER A 44 -0.50 5.47 3.33
CA SER A 44 -0.77 4.03 3.45
C SER A 44 -2.02 3.59 2.68
N LEU A 45 -2.98 4.50 2.45
CA LEU A 45 -4.22 4.25 1.72
C LEU A 45 -4.08 4.48 0.22
N LEU A 46 -3.12 5.29 -0.20
CA LEU A 46 -2.86 5.61 -1.60
C LEU A 46 -1.84 4.62 -2.19
N PRO A 47 -2.26 3.70 -3.09
CA PRO A 47 -1.32 2.77 -3.74
C PRO A 47 -0.28 3.48 -4.61
N PHE A 48 -0.54 4.74 -5.01
CA PHE A 48 0.33 5.60 -5.81
C PHE A 48 0.55 6.95 -5.14
N GLY A 49 0.91 6.97 -3.86
CA GLY A 49 1.10 8.20 -3.09
C GLY A 49 2.17 9.17 -3.64
N SER A 50 2.99 8.73 -4.60
CA SER A 50 4.02 9.56 -5.24
C SER A 50 3.97 9.47 -6.77
N SER A 51 4.44 10.52 -7.46
CA SER A 51 4.60 10.51 -8.92
C SER A 51 5.49 9.36 -9.38
N TYR A 52 6.53 9.04 -8.61
CA TYR A 52 7.41 7.91 -8.87
C TYR A 52 6.65 6.57 -8.93
N LEU A 53 5.79 6.28 -7.94
CA LEU A 53 4.99 5.04 -7.95
C LEU A 53 4.03 5.01 -9.14
N CYS A 54 3.47 6.16 -9.51
CA CYS A 54 2.58 6.29 -10.67
C CYS A 54 3.34 5.98 -11.99
N GLU A 55 4.49 6.60 -12.20
CA GLU A 55 5.38 6.37 -13.35
C GLU A 55 5.86 4.91 -13.41
N GLN A 56 6.23 4.34 -12.26
CA GLN A 56 6.62 2.93 -12.14
C GLN A 56 5.46 1.99 -12.49
N GLY A 57 4.23 2.33 -12.06
CA GLY A 57 3.02 1.57 -12.38
C GLY A 57 2.72 1.56 -13.87
N PHE A 58 2.79 2.73 -14.52
CA PHE A 58 2.62 2.83 -15.97
C PHE A 58 3.71 2.10 -16.75
N SER A 59 4.96 2.19 -16.30
CA SER A 59 6.09 1.46 -16.90
C SER A 59 5.88 -0.05 -16.82
N THR A 60 5.46 -0.54 -15.66
CA THR A 60 5.15 -1.97 -15.42
C THR A 60 4.03 -2.44 -16.35
N LEU A 61 2.91 -1.71 -16.42
CA LEU A 61 1.80 -2.02 -17.33
C LEU A 61 2.24 -2.06 -18.80
N THR A 62 3.08 -1.11 -19.21
CA THR A 62 3.58 -1.01 -20.59
C THR A 62 4.46 -2.21 -20.94
N GLU A 63 5.34 -2.63 -20.02
CA GLU A 63 6.18 -3.81 -20.19
C GLU A 63 5.35 -5.09 -20.26
N MET A 64 4.38 -5.27 -19.36
CA MET A 64 3.50 -6.43 -19.36
C MET A 64 2.68 -6.53 -20.65
N LYS A 65 2.11 -5.41 -21.11
CA LYS A 65 1.31 -5.35 -22.35
C LYS A 65 2.14 -5.63 -23.62
N SER A 66 3.40 -5.23 -23.64
CA SER A 66 4.28 -5.38 -24.83
C SER A 66 4.98 -6.73 -24.89
N LYS A 67 5.46 -7.28 -23.77
CA LYS A 67 6.30 -8.49 -23.74
C LYS A 67 5.58 -9.75 -23.26
N LYS A 68 4.48 -9.63 -22.51
CA LYS A 68 3.80 -10.76 -21.84
C LYS A 68 2.34 -10.96 -22.29
N ARG A 69 2.06 -10.85 -23.60
CA ARG A 69 0.68 -10.98 -24.16
C ARG A 69 -0.08 -12.24 -23.73
N GLU A 70 0.60 -13.34 -23.41
CA GLU A 70 -0.01 -14.60 -22.95
C GLU A 70 -0.23 -14.69 -21.43
N ARG A 71 0.37 -13.82 -20.62
CA ARG A 71 0.34 -13.85 -19.14
C ARG A 71 -0.50 -12.74 -18.49
N LEU A 72 -1.41 -12.13 -19.26
CA LEU A 72 -2.30 -11.07 -18.76
C LEU A 72 -3.25 -11.51 -17.64
N GLN A 73 -3.24 -12.79 -17.24
CA GLN A 73 -4.05 -13.30 -16.12
C GLN A 73 -3.57 -12.84 -14.73
N MET A 74 -2.31 -12.39 -14.58
CA MET A 74 -1.74 -12.01 -13.27
C MET A 74 -1.24 -10.55 -13.19
N ILE A 75 -1.94 -9.62 -13.86
CA ILE A 75 -1.55 -8.20 -13.88
C ILE A 75 -1.54 -7.62 -12.47
N ASP A 76 -2.57 -7.91 -11.69
CA ASP A 76 -2.71 -7.36 -10.34
C ASP A 76 -1.62 -7.88 -9.39
N GLU A 77 -1.24 -9.15 -9.50
CA GLU A 77 -0.14 -9.74 -8.72
C GLU A 77 1.21 -9.10 -9.07
N GLU A 78 1.54 -8.97 -10.35
CA GLU A 78 2.82 -8.36 -10.75
C GLU A 78 2.87 -6.88 -10.39
N MET A 79 1.77 -6.13 -10.61
CA MET A 79 1.71 -4.72 -10.19
C MET A 79 1.88 -4.57 -8.68
N ARG A 80 1.23 -5.43 -7.87
CA ARG A 80 1.41 -5.44 -6.41
C ARG A 80 2.88 -5.63 -6.04
N VAL A 81 3.59 -6.55 -6.69
CA VAL A 81 5.01 -6.80 -6.41
C VAL A 81 5.89 -5.62 -6.83
N CYS A 82 5.71 -5.10 -8.05
CA CYS A 82 6.52 -4.01 -8.60
C CYS A 82 6.34 -2.67 -7.86
N LEU A 83 5.17 -2.44 -7.27
CA LEU A 83 4.82 -1.20 -6.58
C LEU A 83 4.95 -1.31 -5.06
N SER A 84 5.14 -2.52 -4.53
CA SER A 84 5.30 -2.74 -3.11
C SER A 84 6.57 -2.08 -2.60
N GLN A 85 6.44 -1.26 -1.57
CA GLN A 85 7.58 -0.79 -0.76
C GLN A 85 7.96 -1.79 0.35
N VAL A 86 7.17 -2.87 0.52
CA VAL A 86 7.46 -3.93 1.48
C VAL A 86 8.59 -4.80 0.93
N HIS A 87 9.68 -4.90 1.68
CA HIS A 87 10.79 -5.78 1.32
C HIS A 87 10.34 -7.25 1.35
N PRO A 88 10.54 -8.00 0.27
CA PRO A 88 10.19 -9.42 0.24
C PRO A 88 11.11 -10.20 1.18
N ARG A 89 10.53 -11.13 1.94
CA ARG A 89 11.28 -12.06 2.80
C ARG A 89 11.82 -13.21 1.97
N ILE A 90 12.79 -12.91 1.10
CA ILE A 90 13.33 -13.87 0.11
C ILE A 90 13.84 -15.13 0.79
N ASP A 91 14.57 -15.01 1.90
CA ASP A 91 15.11 -16.17 2.64
C ASP A 91 14.01 -17.13 3.10
N LEU A 92 12.90 -16.59 3.61
CA LEU A 92 11.74 -17.38 4.03
C LEU A 92 11.12 -18.09 2.83
N ILE A 93 10.92 -17.37 1.71
CA ILE A 93 10.34 -17.93 0.49
C ILE A 93 11.22 -19.05 -0.07
N CYS A 94 12.54 -18.85 -0.09
CA CYS A 94 13.51 -19.84 -0.55
C CYS A 94 13.52 -21.07 0.37
N SER A 95 13.46 -20.89 1.69
CA SER A 95 13.43 -22.01 2.65
C SER A 95 12.18 -22.90 2.51
N GLN A 96 11.06 -22.33 2.05
CA GLN A 96 9.80 -23.04 1.84
C GLN A 96 9.69 -23.68 0.45
N LYS A 97 10.56 -23.31 -0.49
CA LYS A 97 10.60 -23.88 -1.84
C LYS A 97 11.47 -25.14 -1.83
N GLN A 98 10.86 -26.28 -2.13
CA GLN A 98 11.62 -27.51 -2.34
C GLN A 98 12.44 -27.39 -3.63
N SER A 99 13.76 -27.38 -3.48
CA SER A 99 14.72 -27.51 -4.57
C SER A 99 14.46 -28.83 -5.30
N GLN A 100 14.13 -28.76 -6.60
CA GLN A 100 14.17 -29.94 -7.45
C GLN A 100 15.63 -30.17 -7.79
N CYS A 101 16.24 -31.23 -7.24
CA CYS A 101 17.56 -31.64 -7.69
C CYS A 101 17.46 -32.03 -9.17
N SER A 102 18.23 -31.35 -10.02
CA SER A 102 18.45 -31.79 -11.40
C SER A 102 19.14 -33.15 -11.38
N HIS A 103 18.67 -34.07 -12.23
CA HIS A 103 19.28 -35.38 -12.47
C HIS A 103 20.56 -35.28 -13.30
#